data_AF-A0A953JKL1-F1
#
_entry.id   AF-A0A953JKL1-F1
#
_cell.length_a   1.000
_cell.length_b   1.000
_cell.length_c   1.000
_cell.angle_alpha   90.00
_cell.angle_beta   90.00
_cell.angle_gamma   90.00
#
_symmetry.space_group_name_H-M   'P 1'
#
loop_
_entity.id
_entity.type
_entity.pdbx_description
1 polymer ?
#
loop_
_entity_poly.entity_id
_entity_poly.type
_entity_poly.pdbx_seq_one_letter_code
_entity_poly.pdbx_strand_id
1 'polypeptide(L)'
;MAQPSAYEQYFLELVNRARLDPGTEAVRYGVSLSDTAAKQPLAFSPLLIDAARAHSDWMVANHTLSHTGAGGSSPGDRMTAAGYQFTGSWTWGENVAMRGGSGTGIDQANVDAMHASLFQSSGHRANILNGDFKEIGIGLAADSGSVYATEAFAKSGTQSFLTGVAFDDRDGDNFYDPGEGLGGLSVQVKSSEGALYQTTTWDAGGYQIALPAGSYAITFSGGSLAAPVTRTATIGSLNVKLDLNSDVTAPEPSPEPTPTPAPEPTPVPGMVRTGSNFSETLRGGDGADMLDGSGGNDRLLGTAGNDTLLGGSGFDTLDGGAGDDRLTGGHGMDVLTGGAGADSFVYLALDDRGDRILDFNPAEGDRLDVQAILGDAGDDYASLASGGFLRLVQSWDGVRVQVDANGGGDSYLTLVTLSDATAAGLGTDFILA
;
A
#
# COMPACT_ATOMS: atom_id res chain seq x y z
N MET A 1 2.53 -4.02 -18.89
CA MET A 1 3.36 -4.89 -18.02
C MET A 1 2.96 -4.57 -16.61
N ALA A 2 2.75 -5.59 -15.78
CA ALA A 2 2.32 -5.36 -14.41
C ALA A 2 3.43 -4.65 -13.63
N GLN A 3 3.06 -3.61 -12.90
CA GLN A 3 3.93 -2.98 -11.92
C GLN A 3 3.91 -3.82 -10.62
N PRO A 4 5.00 -3.82 -9.84
CA PRO A 4 4.99 -4.42 -8.51
C PRO A 4 3.96 -3.69 -7.63
N SER A 5 3.30 -4.44 -6.74
CA SER A 5 2.49 -3.85 -5.68
C SER A 5 3.37 -3.16 -4.62
N ALA A 6 2.76 -2.36 -3.73
CA ALA A 6 3.49 -1.72 -2.64
C ALA A 6 4.24 -2.74 -1.75
N TYR A 7 3.63 -3.89 -1.49
CA TYR A 7 4.22 -4.96 -0.67
C TYR A 7 5.27 -5.79 -1.41
N GLU A 8 5.14 -5.98 -2.73
CA GLU A 8 6.21 -6.59 -3.52
C GLU A 8 7.42 -5.66 -3.59
N GLN A 9 7.20 -4.36 -3.79
CA GLN A 9 8.26 -3.35 -3.70
C GLN A 9 8.93 -3.39 -2.32
N TYR A 10 8.15 -3.42 -1.24
CA TYR A 10 8.68 -3.53 0.12
C TYR A 10 9.57 -4.75 0.31
N PHE A 11 9.11 -5.90 -0.18
CA PHE A 11 9.88 -7.14 -0.12
C PHE A 11 11.19 -7.02 -0.91
N LEU A 12 11.19 -6.37 -2.09
CA LEU A 12 12.42 -6.08 -2.82
C LEU A 12 13.37 -5.19 -2.00
N GLU A 13 12.86 -4.20 -1.29
CA GLU A 13 13.66 -3.33 -0.44
C GLU A 13 14.32 -4.10 0.71
N LEU A 14 13.61 -5.03 1.33
CA LEU A 14 14.17 -5.94 2.34
C LEU A 14 15.27 -6.84 1.76
N VAL A 15 15.04 -7.41 0.56
CA VAL A 15 16.04 -8.22 -0.16
C VAL A 15 17.26 -7.39 -0.51
N ASN A 16 17.08 -6.16 -1.01
CA ASN A 16 18.18 -5.27 -1.39
C ASN A 16 18.94 -4.74 -0.18
N ARG A 17 18.27 -4.47 0.96
CA ARG A 17 18.93 -4.17 2.24
C ARG A 17 19.85 -5.30 2.65
N ALA A 18 19.35 -6.54 2.62
CA ALA A 18 20.12 -7.74 2.93
C ALA A 18 21.31 -7.94 1.98
N ARG A 19 21.17 -7.57 0.71
CA ARG A 19 22.24 -7.67 -0.29
C ARG A 19 23.30 -6.59 -0.14
N LEU A 20 22.90 -5.36 0.14
CA LEU A 20 23.81 -4.21 0.24
C LEU A 20 24.62 -4.23 1.54
N ASP A 21 24.05 -4.73 2.64
CA ASP A 21 24.76 -4.96 3.90
C ASP A 21 24.38 -6.32 4.54
N PRO A 22 24.95 -7.43 4.02
CA PRO A 22 24.65 -8.76 4.55
C PRO A 22 25.05 -8.95 6.01
N GLY A 23 26.09 -8.24 6.47
CA GLY A 23 26.58 -8.35 7.84
C GLY A 23 25.58 -7.80 8.86
N THR A 24 25.08 -6.59 8.63
CA THR A 24 24.06 -5.98 9.48
C THR A 24 22.76 -6.78 9.45
N GLU A 25 22.35 -7.27 8.28
CA GLU A 25 21.14 -8.10 8.18
C GLU A 25 21.28 -9.46 8.91
N ALA A 26 22.48 -10.06 8.89
CA ALA A 26 22.79 -11.23 9.70
C ALA A 26 22.62 -10.98 11.20
N VAL A 27 23.11 -9.84 11.69
CA VAL A 27 22.94 -9.45 13.09
C VAL A 27 21.46 -9.27 13.42
N ARG A 28 20.69 -8.60 12.55
CA ARG A 28 19.24 -8.38 12.71
C ARG A 28 18.47 -9.68 12.96
N TYR A 29 18.85 -10.75 12.28
CA TYR A 29 18.14 -12.04 12.35
C TYR A 29 18.88 -13.15 13.11
N GLY A 30 19.98 -12.83 13.80
CA GLY A 30 20.75 -13.79 14.61
C GLY A 30 21.45 -14.88 13.79
N VAL A 31 21.83 -14.58 12.54
CA VAL A 31 22.49 -15.50 11.62
C VAL A 31 24.00 -15.28 11.65
N SER A 32 24.78 -16.36 11.71
CA SER A 32 26.22 -16.29 11.49
C SER A 32 26.54 -16.39 9.99
N LEU A 33 27.16 -15.35 9.43
CA LEU A 33 27.57 -15.28 8.02
C LEU A 33 29.08 -15.22 7.88
N SER A 34 29.64 -16.08 7.04
CA SER A 34 31.07 -16.10 6.73
C SER A 34 31.47 -15.11 5.63
N ASP A 35 30.55 -14.81 4.71
CA ASP A 35 30.72 -13.78 3.68
C ASP A 35 29.74 -12.64 3.95
N THR A 36 30.29 -11.47 4.27
CA THR A 36 29.54 -10.23 4.52
C THR A 36 29.76 -9.19 3.41
N ALA A 37 30.40 -9.57 2.29
CA ALA A 37 30.63 -8.65 1.19
C ALA A 37 29.31 -8.28 0.52
N ALA A 38 29.11 -6.97 0.31
CA ALA A 38 27.96 -6.42 -0.40
C ALA A 38 27.77 -7.07 -1.77
N LYS A 39 26.51 -7.32 -2.13
CA LYS A 39 26.07 -7.81 -3.43
C LYS A 39 25.37 -6.69 -4.18
N GLN A 40 25.39 -6.76 -5.51
CA GLN A 40 24.64 -5.79 -6.32
C GLN A 40 23.14 -5.86 -6.00
N PRO A 41 22.43 -4.73 -5.98
CA PRO A 41 20.98 -4.74 -5.82
C PRO A 41 20.33 -5.42 -7.03
N LEU A 42 19.15 -5.98 -6.80
CA LEU A 42 18.31 -6.57 -7.83
C LEU A 42 17.34 -5.52 -8.35
N ALA A 43 17.15 -5.52 -9.67
CA ALA A 43 16.07 -4.79 -10.33
C ALA A 43 14.86 -5.72 -10.50
N PHE A 44 13.65 -5.18 -10.53
CA PHE A 44 12.51 -5.99 -10.92
C PHE A 44 12.60 -6.43 -12.38
N SER A 45 11.95 -7.53 -12.71
CA SER A 45 11.66 -7.88 -14.09
C SER A 45 10.17 -8.18 -14.20
N PRO A 46 9.41 -7.46 -15.04
CA PRO A 46 7.97 -7.72 -15.17
C PRO A 46 7.65 -9.17 -15.56
N LEU A 47 8.50 -9.80 -16.38
CA LEU A 47 8.33 -11.20 -16.77
C LEU A 47 8.55 -12.16 -15.59
N LEU A 48 9.49 -11.83 -14.69
CA LEU A 48 9.71 -12.63 -13.48
C LEU A 48 8.60 -12.39 -12.46
N ILE A 49 8.07 -11.16 -12.35
CA ILE A 49 6.89 -10.85 -11.50
C ILE A 49 5.71 -11.70 -11.96
N ASP A 50 5.41 -11.71 -13.26
CA ASP A 50 4.30 -12.50 -13.81
C ASP A 50 4.50 -14.00 -13.51
N ALA A 51 5.72 -14.53 -13.65
CA ALA A 51 6.04 -15.92 -13.30
C ALA A 51 5.86 -16.21 -11.80
N ALA A 52 6.30 -15.30 -10.93
CA ALA A 52 6.26 -15.45 -9.47
C ALA A 52 4.83 -15.34 -8.92
N ARG A 53 4.03 -14.40 -9.42
CA ARG A 53 2.61 -14.25 -9.07
C ARG A 53 1.82 -15.50 -9.48
N ALA A 54 1.98 -15.94 -10.72
CA ALA A 54 1.31 -17.15 -11.20
C ALA A 54 1.65 -18.40 -10.36
N HIS A 55 2.90 -18.51 -9.88
CA HIS A 55 3.28 -19.62 -9.00
C HIS A 55 2.70 -19.49 -7.58
N SER A 56 2.65 -18.27 -7.05
CA SER A 56 2.03 -18.01 -5.73
C SER A 56 0.53 -18.27 -5.75
N ASP A 57 -0.17 -17.82 -6.79
CA ASP A 57 -1.59 -18.11 -7.01
C ASP A 57 -1.82 -19.62 -7.16
N TRP A 58 -0.93 -20.32 -7.87
CA TRP A 58 -1.01 -21.77 -8.00
C TRP A 58 -0.82 -22.48 -6.66
N MET A 59 0.12 -22.02 -5.83
CA MET A 59 0.33 -22.56 -4.47
C MET A 59 -0.89 -22.37 -3.58
N VAL A 60 -1.51 -21.19 -3.62
CA VAL A 60 -2.78 -20.91 -2.95
C VAL A 60 -3.87 -21.87 -3.43
N ALA A 61 -4.12 -21.92 -4.74
CA ALA A 61 -5.19 -22.72 -5.33
C ALA A 61 -5.05 -24.24 -5.08
N ASN A 62 -3.84 -24.72 -4.81
CA ASN A 62 -3.55 -26.13 -4.57
C ASN A 62 -3.19 -26.43 -3.10
N HIS A 63 -3.26 -25.43 -2.22
CA HIS A 63 -2.90 -25.53 -0.80
C HIS A 63 -1.57 -26.25 -0.57
N THR A 64 -0.53 -25.81 -1.30
CA THR A 64 0.78 -26.47 -1.31
C THR A 64 1.91 -25.46 -1.23
N LEU A 65 3.06 -25.88 -0.71
CA LEU A 65 4.31 -25.13 -0.74
C LEU A 65 5.36 -25.97 -1.48
N SER A 66 5.71 -25.56 -2.70
CA SER A 66 6.55 -26.36 -3.59
C SER A 66 7.28 -25.51 -4.61
N HIS A 67 8.54 -25.84 -4.87
CA HIS A 67 9.30 -25.29 -6.01
C HIS A 67 8.81 -25.86 -7.36
N THR A 68 8.29 -27.08 -7.34
CA THR A 68 7.70 -27.74 -8.50
C THR A 68 6.26 -27.26 -8.67
N GLY A 69 5.97 -26.57 -9.76
CA GLY A 69 4.68 -25.95 -10.04
C GLY A 69 3.76 -26.81 -10.90
N ALA A 70 2.74 -26.16 -11.47
CA ALA A 70 1.77 -26.78 -12.36
C ALA A 70 2.43 -27.67 -13.43
N GLY A 71 1.91 -28.88 -13.63
CA GLY A 71 2.41 -29.82 -14.63
C GLY A 71 3.83 -30.35 -14.36
N GLY A 72 4.38 -30.16 -13.16
CA GLY A 72 5.76 -30.54 -12.84
C GLY A 72 6.80 -29.51 -13.27
N SER A 73 6.39 -28.27 -13.57
CA SER A 73 7.29 -27.21 -14.04
C SER A 73 8.34 -26.84 -12.99
N SER A 74 9.58 -26.65 -13.44
CA SER A 74 10.64 -26.01 -12.65
C SER A 74 10.48 -24.49 -12.64
N PRO A 75 11.15 -23.76 -11.72
CA PRO A 75 11.15 -22.30 -11.73
C PRO A 75 11.65 -21.72 -13.06
N GLY A 76 12.71 -22.30 -13.63
CA GLY A 76 13.23 -21.90 -14.94
C GLY A 76 12.22 -22.08 -16.08
N ASP A 77 11.41 -23.15 -16.05
CA ASP A 77 10.34 -23.36 -17.03
C ASP A 77 9.27 -22.27 -16.93
N ARG A 78 8.87 -21.90 -15.70
CA ARG A 78 7.89 -20.83 -15.46
C ARG A 78 8.40 -19.47 -15.92
N MET A 79 9.65 -19.14 -15.61
CA MET A 79 10.29 -17.90 -16.09
C MET A 79 10.36 -17.86 -17.61
N THR A 80 10.75 -18.97 -18.26
CA THR A 80 10.79 -19.09 -19.72
C THR A 80 9.39 -18.96 -20.33
N ALA A 81 8.36 -19.56 -19.70
CA ALA A 81 6.98 -19.48 -20.14
C ALA A 81 6.42 -18.04 -20.03
N ALA A 82 6.87 -17.26 -19.05
CA ALA A 82 6.61 -15.82 -18.96
C ALA A 82 7.41 -15.00 -20.00
N GLY A 83 8.24 -15.65 -20.82
CA GLY A 83 9.01 -15.02 -21.90
C GLY A 83 10.41 -14.58 -21.51
N TYR A 84 10.85 -14.83 -20.27
CA TYR A 84 12.18 -14.44 -19.81
C TYR A 84 13.27 -15.20 -20.56
N GLN A 85 14.26 -14.47 -21.06
CA GLN A 85 15.37 -15.03 -21.85
C GLN A 85 16.64 -15.10 -21.01
N PHE A 86 17.02 -16.31 -20.61
CA PHE A 86 18.29 -16.53 -19.91
C PHE A 86 19.48 -16.34 -20.86
N THR A 87 20.57 -15.77 -20.33
CA THR A 87 21.82 -15.59 -21.09
C THR A 87 23.00 -16.24 -20.38
N GLY A 88 23.91 -16.84 -21.14
CA GLY A 88 25.13 -17.47 -20.59
C GLY A 88 24.86 -18.81 -19.91
N SER A 89 25.70 -19.17 -18.93
CA SER A 89 25.46 -20.35 -18.09
C SER A 89 24.27 -20.07 -17.17
N TRP A 90 23.18 -20.82 -17.34
CA TRP A 90 21.91 -20.75 -16.63
C TRP A 90 22.06 -20.43 -15.14
N THR A 91 21.55 -19.27 -14.72
CA THR A 91 21.52 -18.84 -13.31
C THR A 91 20.12 -18.32 -13.00
N TRP A 92 19.25 -19.22 -12.53
CA TRP A 92 18.00 -18.88 -11.87
C TRP A 92 18.02 -19.41 -10.44
N GLY A 93 17.24 -18.79 -9.57
CA GLY A 93 16.99 -19.22 -8.21
C GLY A 93 15.52 -19.01 -7.87
N GLU A 94 15.03 -19.75 -6.88
CA GLU A 94 13.70 -19.53 -6.35
C GLU A 94 13.71 -19.68 -4.84
N ASN A 95 13.06 -18.74 -4.17
CA ASN A 95 12.59 -18.93 -2.80
C ASN A 95 11.06 -18.97 -2.81
N VAL A 96 10.50 -19.84 -1.97
CA VAL A 96 9.07 -19.85 -1.69
C VAL A 96 8.87 -19.76 -0.18
N ALA A 97 7.86 -19.00 0.24
CA ALA A 97 7.47 -18.88 1.64
C ALA A 97 5.95 -18.99 1.78
N MET A 98 5.51 -19.48 2.94
CA MET A 98 4.12 -19.40 3.35
C MET A 98 4.03 -19.00 4.82
N ARG A 99 2.98 -18.27 5.18
CA ARG A 99 2.60 -17.98 6.57
C ARG A 99 1.11 -18.23 6.73
N GLY A 100 0.74 -19.15 7.64
CA GLY A 100 -0.65 -19.50 7.91
C GLY A 100 -1.14 -19.00 9.28
N GLY A 101 -2.45 -18.75 9.42
CA GLY A 101 -3.09 -18.30 10.67
C GLY A 101 -4.38 -17.50 10.44
N SER A 102 -5.05 -17.08 11.52
CA SER A 102 -6.19 -16.14 11.45
C SER A 102 -5.71 -14.71 11.22
N GLY A 103 -6.27 -13.99 10.24
CA GLY A 103 -5.90 -12.60 9.94
C GLY A 103 -4.75 -12.41 8.94
N THR A 104 -4.48 -13.41 8.10
CA THR A 104 -3.36 -13.39 7.13
C THR A 104 -3.74 -12.69 5.83
N GLY A 105 -3.65 -11.35 5.81
CA GLY A 105 -3.70 -10.55 4.58
C GLY A 105 -2.30 -10.31 4.01
N ILE A 106 -2.19 -9.83 2.78
CA ILE A 106 -0.91 -9.29 2.31
C ILE A 106 -0.70 -7.95 3.03
N ASP A 107 0.13 -7.98 4.08
CA ASP A 107 0.46 -6.84 4.94
C ASP A 107 1.97 -6.82 5.25
N GLN A 108 2.44 -5.71 5.82
CA GLN A 108 3.85 -5.47 6.11
C GLN A 108 4.43 -6.49 7.09
N ALA A 109 3.71 -6.78 8.17
CA ALA A 109 4.14 -7.74 9.19
C ALA A 109 4.32 -9.16 8.63
N ASN A 110 3.47 -9.57 7.69
CA ASN A 110 3.60 -10.85 7.01
C ASN A 110 4.80 -10.87 6.06
N VAL A 111 5.04 -9.79 5.31
CA VAL A 111 6.21 -9.66 4.44
C VAL A 111 7.51 -9.67 5.25
N ASP A 112 7.58 -8.94 6.36
CA ASP A 112 8.72 -8.94 7.29
C ASP A 112 9.03 -10.34 7.82
N ALA A 113 7.99 -11.04 8.29
CA ALA A 113 8.14 -12.38 8.83
C ALA A 113 8.60 -13.38 7.76
N MET A 114 8.12 -13.25 6.52
CA MET A 114 8.55 -14.07 5.39
C MET A 114 10.01 -13.80 5.03
N HIS A 115 10.41 -12.53 4.86
CA HIS A 115 11.81 -12.17 4.60
C HIS A 115 12.75 -12.66 5.70
N ALA A 116 12.40 -12.45 6.98
CA ALA A 116 13.19 -12.93 8.10
C ALA A 116 13.39 -14.46 8.06
N SER A 117 12.32 -15.20 7.79
CA SER A 117 12.35 -16.67 7.70
C SER A 117 13.19 -17.17 6.51
N LEU A 118 13.05 -16.52 5.36
CA LEU A 118 13.88 -16.78 4.18
C LEU A 118 15.36 -16.49 4.47
N PHE A 119 15.66 -15.35 5.09
CA PHE A 119 17.03 -14.99 5.40
C PHE A 119 17.65 -15.90 6.48
N GLN A 120 16.88 -16.42 7.44
CA GLN A 120 17.39 -17.38 8.44
C GLN A 120 17.71 -18.75 7.84
N SER A 121 16.97 -19.19 6.82
CA SER A 121 17.24 -20.43 6.09
C SER A 121 18.49 -20.32 5.22
N SER A 122 19.46 -21.22 5.41
CA SER A 122 20.72 -21.18 4.66
C SER A 122 20.54 -21.35 3.15
N GLY A 123 19.60 -22.20 2.72
CA GLY A 123 19.30 -22.43 1.30
C GLY A 123 18.68 -21.20 0.64
N HIS A 124 17.68 -20.59 1.28
CA HIS A 124 17.00 -19.41 0.74
C HIS A 124 17.89 -18.16 0.78
N ARG A 125 18.64 -17.99 1.88
CA ARG A 125 19.65 -16.94 2.00
C ARG A 125 20.74 -17.04 0.93
N ALA A 126 21.11 -18.25 0.50
CA ALA A 126 22.08 -18.42 -0.58
C ALA A 126 21.57 -17.81 -1.90
N ASN A 127 20.26 -17.87 -2.18
CA ASN A 127 19.67 -17.17 -3.33
C ASN A 127 19.68 -15.65 -3.12
N ILE A 128 19.21 -15.17 -1.96
CA ILE A 128 19.19 -13.74 -1.61
C ILE A 128 20.58 -13.12 -1.75
N LEU A 129 21.64 -13.82 -1.33
CA LEU A 129 23.02 -13.32 -1.35
C LEU A 129 23.84 -13.77 -2.56
N ASN A 130 23.21 -14.37 -3.58
CA ASN A 130 23.92 -14.77 -4.79
C ASN A 130 24.29 -13.53 -5.62
N GLY A 131 25.59 -13.30 -5.79
CA GLY A 131 26.13 -12.15 -6.53
C GLY A 131 25.89 -12.20 -8.04
N ASP A 132 25.56 -13.37 -8.61
CA ASP A 132 25.32 -13.52 -10.04
C ASP A 132 23.95 -12.99 -10.48
N PHE A 133 22.96 -12.99 -9.59
CA PHE A 133 21.63 -12.48 -9.89
C PHE A 133 21.64 -10.95 -10.03
N LYS A 134 20.90 -10.48 -11.04
CA LYS A 134 20.71 -9.06 -11.37
C LYS A 134 19.26 -8.63 -11.30
N GLU A 135 18.34 -9.57 -11.45
CA GLU A 135 16.92 -9.31 -11.51
C GLU A 135 16.15 -10.25 -10.60
N ILE A 136 14.96 -9.81 -10.21
CA ILE A 136 14.03 -10.56 -9.40
C ILE A 136 12.59 -10.31 -9.85
N GLY A 137 11.74 -11.31 -9.69
CA GLY A 137 10.29 -11.14 -9.63
C GLY A 137 9.80 -11.57 -8.26
N ILE A 138 8.92 -10.81 -7.66
CA ILE A 138 8.27 -11.17 -6.40
C ILE A 138 6.79 -11.26 -6.69
N GLY A 139 6.17 -12.36 -6.26
CA GLY A 139 4.73 -12.55 -6.34
C GLY A 139 4.18 -12.88 -4.97
N LEU A 140 3.11 -12.17 -4.59
CA LEU A 140 2.39 -12.39 -3.34
C LEU A 140 0.96 -12.83 -3.66
N ALA A 141 0.49 -13.86 -2.97
CA ALA A 141 -0.88 -14.34 -3.07
C ALA A 141 -1.39 -14.75 -1.69
N ALA A 142 -2.69 -14.64 -1.44
CA ALA A 142 -3.27 -15.01 -0.15
C ALA A 142 -4.64 -15.66 -0.32
N ASP A 143 -5.00 -16.49 0.65
CA ASP A 143 -6.36 -16.96 0.89
C ASP A 143 -6.83 -16.56 2.29
N SER A 144 -8.01 -17.04 2.71
CA SER A 144 -8.60 -16.72 4.01
C SER A 144 -7.75 -17.12 5.23
N GLY A 145 -6.69 -17.92 5.06
CA GLY A 145 -5.89 -18.41 6.18
C GLY A 145 -4.39 -18.51 5.92
N SER A 146 -3.88 -18.13 4.75
CA SER A 146 -2.45 -18.15 4.43
C SER A 146 -2.04 -17.12 3.40
N VAL A 147 -0.82 -16.58 3.57
CA VAL A 147 -0.11 -15.75 2.58
C VAL A 147 1.06 -16.55 2.04
N TYR A 148 1.25 -16.48 0.72
CA TYR A 148 2.30 -17.15 -0.03
C TYR A 148 3.14 -16.11 -0.75
N ALA A 149 4.44 -16.38 -0.83
CA ALA A 149 5.38 -15.59 -1.59
C ALA A 149 6.27 -16.46 -2.47
N THR A 150 6.56 -15.97 -3.67
CA THR A 150 7.58 -16.53 -4.55
C THR A 150 8.57 -15.42 -4.91
N GLU A 151 9.87 -15.67 -4.71
CA GLU A 151 10.97 -14.84 -5.20
C GLU A 151 11.66 -15.57 -6.35
N ALA A 152 11.52 -15.06 -7.57
CA ALA A 152 12.10 -15.58 -8.79
C ALA A 152 13.37 -14.80 -9.14
N PHE A 153 14.55 -15.35 -8.88
CA PHE A 153 15.84 -14.71 -9.14
C PHE A 153 16.39 -15.10 -10.50
N ALA A 154 16.96 -14.14 -11.23
CA ALA A 154 17.61 -14.43 -12.51
C ALA A 154 18.69 -13.40 -12.88
N LYS A 155 19.34 -13.68 -14.00
CA LYS A 155 20.33 -12.82 -14.65
C LYS A 155 20.01 -12.67 -16.13
N SER A 156 19.67 -11.47 -16.60
CA SER A 156 19.62 -11.18 -18.04
C SER A 156 20.89 -10.46 -18.50
N GLY A 157 21.42 -10.96 -19.62
CA GLY A 157 22.52 -10.36 -20.37
C GLY A 157 23.72 -9.90 -19.56
N THR A 158 24.36 -8.86 -20.08
CA THR A 158 25.46 -8.12 -19.46
C THR A 158 25.01 -6.75 -18.98
N GLN A 159 23.72 -6.41 -19.14
CA GLN A 159 23.19 -5.10 -18.86
C GLN A 159 23.20 -4.80 -17.36
N SER A 160 23.39 -3.54 -17.01
CA SER A 160 23.31 -3.04 -15.63
C SER A 160 22.10 -2.14 -15.51
N PHE A 161 21.50 -2.14 -14.33
CA PHE A 161 20.34 -1.32 -14.01
C PHE A 161 20.70 -0.27 -12.97
N LEU A 162 20.24 0.95 -13.19
CA LEU A 162 19.94 1.85 -12.10
C LEU A 162 18.55 1.50 -11.59
N THR A 163 18.43 1.16 -10.31
CA THR A 163 17.18 0.82 -9.64
C THR A 163 17.04 1.68 -8.38
N GLY A 164 15.85 1.79 -7.84
CA GLY A 164 15.64 2.51 -6.59
C GLY A 164 14.17 2.72 -6.29
N VAL A 165 13.91 3.39 -5.18
CA VAL A 165 12.58 3.80 -4.77
C VAL A 165 12.59 5.28 -4.43
N ALA A 166 11.57 5.99 -4.91
CA ALA A 166 11.25 7.34 -4.45
C ALA A 166 10.11 7.23 -3.43
N PHE A 167 10.32 7.77 -2.24
CA PHE A 167 9.39 7.62 -1.13
C PHE A 167 9.46 8.81 -0.17
N ASP A 168 8.38 8.98 0.58
CA ASP A 168 8.22 9.94 1.67
C ASP A 168 8.36 9.20 2.99
N ASP A 169 9.42 9.50 3.73
CA ASP A 169 9.90 8.75 4.90
C ASP A 169 9.14 9.21 6.16
N ARG A 170 7.90 8.74 6.27
CA ARG A 170 6.91 9.27 7.24
C ARG A 170 7.28 8.96 8.67
N ASP A 171 8.02 7.88 8.89
CA ASP A 171 8.46 7.45 10.22
C ASP A 171 9.92 7.79 10.53
N GLY A 172 10.68 8.28 9.54
CA GLY A 172 12.05 8.77 9.69
C GLY A 172 13.10 7.66 9.83
N ASP A 173 12.78 6.43 9.44
CA ASP A 173 13.71 5.30 9.47
C ASP A 173 14.62 5.23 8.23
N ASN A 174 14.35 6.09 7.23
CA ASN A 174 15.05 6.19 5.95
C ASN A 174 15.04 4.86 5.19
N PHE A 175 13.92 4.15 5.26
CA PHE A 175 13.58 2.95 4.55
C PHE A 175 12.19 3.10 3.95
N TYR A 176 11.93 2.43 2.82
CA TYR A 176 10.61 2.50 2.20
C TYR A 176 9.67 1.56 2.93
N ASP A 177 8.49 2.05 3.30
CA ASP A 177 7.36 1.27 3.78
C ASP A 177 6.15 1.30 2.81
N PRO A 178 5.28 0.27 2.83
CA PRO A 178 4.07 0.24 2.04
C PRO A 178 3.17 1.46 2.32
N GLY A 179 2.99 2.31 1.30
CA GLY A 179 2.18 3.54 1.40
C GLY A 179 3.00 4.84 1.34
N GLU A 180 4.33 4.74 1.42
CA GLU A 180 5.26 5.88 1.31
C GLU A 180 5.69 6.19 -0.12
N GLY A 181 5.42 5.29 -1.05
CA GLY A 181 5.89 5.38 -2.44
C GLY A 181 5.40 6.63 -3.16
N LEU A 182 6.34 7.36 -3.77
CA LEU A 182 6.07 8.51 -4.62
C LEU A 182 5.90 8.06 -6.08
N GLY A 183 4.69 7.67 -6.44
CA GLY A 183 4.35 7.25 -7.80
C GLY A 183 4.23 8.39 -8.81
N GLY A 184 4.50 8.09 -10.08
CA GLY A 184 4.32 9.04 -11.18
C GLY A 184 5.41 10.10 -11.35
N LEU A 185 6.50 10.03 -10.59
CA LEU A 185 7.63 10.95 -10.73
C LEU A 185 8.38 10.68 -12.04
N SER A 186 8.68 11.74 -12.78
CA SER A 186 9.57 11.66 -13.94
C SER A 186 11.03 11.52 -13.48
N VAL A 187 11.67 10.44 -13.89
CA VAL A 187 13.10 10.17 -13.62
C VAL A 187 13.88 10.36 -14.92
N GLN A 188 14.55 11.50 -15.04
CA GLN A 188 15.39 11.83 -16.17
C GLN A 188 16.86 11.54 -15.87
N VAL A 189 17.51 10.75 -16.70
CA VAL A 189 18.91 10.32 -16.54
C VAL A 189 19.74 10.85 -17.70
N LYS A 190 20.71 11.72 -17.42
CA LYS A 190 21.56 12.36 -18.41
C LYS A 190 23.02 11.95 -18.24
N SER A 191 23.65 11.40 -19.28
CA SER A 191 25.08 11.05 -19.25
C SER A 191 25.97 12.29 -19.38
N SER A 192 27.24 12.16 -19.01
CA SER A 192 28.28 13.19 -19.24
C SER A 192 28.44 13.57 -20.71
N GLU A 193 28.17 12.63 -21.63
CA GLU A 193 28.24 12.82 -23.08
C GLU A 193 26.93 13.38 -23.67
N GLY A 194 25.92 13.64 -22.84
CA GLY A 194 24.66 14.26 -23.23
C GLY A 194 23.57 13.29 -23.68
N ALA A 195 23.77 11.97 -23.57
CA ALA A 195 22.71 10.99 -23.81
C ALA A 195 21.61 11.13 -22.74
N LEU A 196 20.35 11.07 -23.17
CA LEU A 196 19.19 11.22 -22.29
C LEU A 196 18.41 9.91 -22.26
N TYR A 197 18.11 9.44 -21.05
CA TYR A 197 17.23 8.33 -20.76
C TYR A 197 16.14 8.81 -19.81
N GLN A 198 14.97 8.18 -19.86
CA GLN A 198 13.85 8.57 -19.01
C GLN A 198 13.02 7.36 -18.62
N THR A 199 12.50 7.39 -17.39
CA THR A 199 11.48 6.47 -16.90
C THR A 199 10.54 7.23 -15.96
N THR A 200 9.57 6.53 -15.39
CA THR A 200 8.65 7.06 -14.38
C THR A 200 8.64 6.11 -13.19
N THR A 201 8.51 6.62 -11.97
CA THR A 201 8.28 5.77 -10.81
C THR A 201 6.92 5.09 -10.94
N TRP A 202 6.86 3.82 -10.54
CA TRP A 202 5.64 3.04 -10.41
C TRP A 202 4.77 3.57 -9.27
N ASP A 203 3.54 3.09 -9.15
CA ASP A 203 2.62 3.52 -8.07
C ASP A 203 3.23 3.32 -6.67
N ALA A 204 4.03 2.27 -6.48
CA ALA A 204 4.79 1.99 -5.26
C ALA A 204 6.07 2.81 -5.09
N GLY A 205 6.32 3.83 -5.93
CA GLY A 205 7.53 4.67 -5.90
C GLY A 205 8.79 4.04 -6.50
N GLY A 206 8.81 2.73 -6.70
CA GLY A 206 9.92 2.01 -7.33
C GLY A 206 10.18 2.46 -8.77
N TYR A 207 11.44 2.40 -9.20
CA TYR A 207 11.81 2.63 -10.59
C TYR A 207 13.05 1.84 -10.96
N GLN A 208 13.20 1.60 -12.27
CA GLN A 208 14.43 1.07 -12.81
C GLN A 208 14.64 1.52 -14.25
N ILE A 209 15.91 1.59 -14.63
CA ILE A 209 16.31 1.89 -16.00
C ILE A 209 17.63 1.21 -16.32
N ALA A 210 17.67 0.58 -17.48
CA ALA A 210 18.82 -0.17 -17.93
C ALA A 210 19.80 0.79 -18.62
N LEU A 211 21.05 0.86 -18.12
CA LEU A 211 22.01 1.90 -18.52
C LEU A 211 23.37 1.28 -18.90
N PRO A 212 24.05 1.82 -19.93
CA PRO A 212 25.46 1.53 -20.17
C PRO A 212 26.34 1.98 -19.00
N ALA A 213 27.57 1.46 -18.94
CA ALA A 213 28.55 1.98 -17.99
C ALA A 213 28.85 3.46 -18.27
N GLY A 214 28.87 4.28 -17.22
CA GLY A 214 29.02 5.73 -17.35
C GLY A 214 28.67 6.49 -16.08
N SER A 215 28.85 7.80 -16.11
CA SER A 215 28.41 8.71 -15.04
C SER A 215 27.17 9.48 -15.48
N TYR A 216 26.20 9.56 -14.58
CA TYR A 216 24.88 10.10 -14.89
C TYR A 216 24.43 11.12 -13.84
N ALA A 217 23.75 12.15 -14.30
CA ALA A 217 22.90 13.01 -13.48
C ALA A 217 21.46 12.50 -13.58
N ILE A 218 20.83 12.24 -12.43
CA ILE A 218 19.49 11.67 -12.29
C ILE A 218 18.61 12.72 -11.65
N THR A 219 17.62 13.22 -12.39
CA THR A 219 16.71 14.27 -11.93
C THR A 219 15.32 13.68 -11.79
N PHE A 220 14.80 13.74 -10.57
CA PHE A 220 13.43 13.42 -10.22
C PHE A 220 12.60 14.69 -10.26
N SER A 221 11.40 14.64 -10.85
CA SER A 221 10.54 15.81 -11.01
C SER A 221 9.08 15.42 -11.22
N GLY A 222 8.16 16.36 -10.92
CA GLY A 222 6.72 16.12 -11.02
C GLY A 222 6.16 15.43 -9.79
N GLY A 223 4.92 14.93 -9.89
CA GLY A 223 4.19 14.34 -8.77
C GLY A 223 4.10 15.29 -7.57
N SER A 224 4.27 14.76 -6.37
CA SER A 224 4.25 15.48 -5.09
C SER A 224 5.59 16.14 -4.72
N LEU A 225 6.62 16.10 -5.57
CA LEU A 225 7.88 16.78 -5.28
C LEU A 225 7.74 18.30 -5.39
N ALA A 226 8.11 19.01 -4.30
CA ALA A 226 8.08 20.48 -4.26
C ALA A 226 9.02 21.14 -5.29
N ALA A 227 10.14 20.49 -5.61
CA ALA A 227 11.08 20.94 -6.65
C ALA A 227 11.84 19.74 -7.25
N PRO A 228 12.37 19.86 -8.48
CA PRO A 228 13.20 18.81 -9.04
C PRO A 228 14.43 18.52 -8.18
N VAL A 229 14.69 17.25 -7.90
CA VAL A 229 15.86 16.81 -7.13
C VAL A 229 16.84 16.10 -8.06
N THR A 230 18.08 16.58 -8.12
CA THR A 230 19.13 15.95 -8.91
C THR A 230 20.15 15.23 -8.02
N ARG A 231 20.40 13.96 -8.34
CA ARG A 231 21.45 13.12 -7.77
C ARG A 231 22.42 12.67 -8.87
N THR A 232 23.53 12.07 -8.49
CA THR A 232 24.51 11.51 -9.44
C THR A 232 24.84 10.08 -9.11
N ALA A 233 25.00 9.24 -10.13
CA ALA A 233 25.42 7.85 -9.98
C ALA A 233 26.40 7.45 -11.07
N THR A 234 27.33 6.54 -10.74
CA THR A 234 28.22 5.91 -11.70
C THR A 234 27.81 4.46 -11.86
N ILE A 235 27.42 4.08 -13.07
CA ILE A 235 27.04 2.71 -13.42
C ILE A 235 28.26 1.99 -13.99
N GLY A 236 28.54 0.80 -13.48
CA GLY A 236 29.59 -0.08 -13.98
C GLY A 236 29.00 -1.37 -14.59
N SER A 237 29.62 -2.51 -14.30
CA SER A 237 29.11 -3.83 -14.69
C SER A 237 28.07 -4.41 -13.72
N LEU A 238 27.85 -3.75 -12.58
CA LEU A 238 26.90 -4.13 -11.55
C LEU A 238 25.75 -3.13 -11.51
N ASN A 239 24.60 -3.60 -11.05
CA ASN A 239 23.47 -2.71 -10.75
C ASN A 239 23.82 -1.72 -9.64
N VAL A 240 23.14 -0.58 -9.65
CA VAL A 240 23.28 0.47 -8.63
C VAL A 240 21.90 0.83 -8.12
N LYS A 241 21.78 0.96 -6.80
CA LYS A 241 20.57 1.45 -6.13
C LYS A 241 20.75 2.93 -5.81
N LEU A 242 19.75 3.73 -6.11
CA LEU A 242 19.69 5.15 -5.77
C LEU A 242 18.28 5.47 -5.32
N ASP A 243 18.11 5.84 -4.07
CA ASP A 243 16.78 6.22 -3.58
C ASP A 243 16.61 7.74 -3.57
N LEU A 244 15.35 8.13 -3.62
CA LEU A 244 14.93 9.50 -3.32
C LEU A 244 14.04 9.46 -2.08
N ASN A 245 14.62 9.80 -0.93
CA ASN A 245 13.85 10.16 0.25
C ASN A 245 13.51 11.67 0.16
N SER A 246 12.21 12.03 0.18
CA SER A 246 11.74 13.42 0.15
C SER A 246 11.92 14.19 1.45
N ASP A 247 12.14 13.51 2.59
CA ASP A 247 12.42 14.12 3.90
C ASP A 247 13.87 14.57 4.09
N VAL A 248 14.70 14.45 3.06
CA VAL A 248 16.02 15.09 3.04
C VAL A 248 15.82 16.59 2.85
N THR A 249 15.51 17.27 3.96
CA THR A 249 15.48 18.71 4.21
C THR A 249 16.09 19.51 3.07
N ALA A 250 15.23 20.25 2.35
CA ALA A 250 15.69 21.38 1.56
C ALA A 250 16.63 22.24 2.43
N PRO A 251 17.78 22.71 1.93
CA PRO A 251 18.66 23.57 2.70
C PRO A 251 17.86 24.78 3.19
N GLU A 252 17.97 25.11 4.48
CA GLU A 252 17.14 26.14 5.12
C GLU A 252 17.06 27.41 4.27
N PRO A 253 15.86 27.98 4.07
CA PRO A 253 15.75 29.24 3.36
C PRO A 253 16.43 30.33 4.18
N SER A 254 17.34 31.05 3.52
CA SER A 254 17.84 32.36 3.98
C SER A 254 16.65 33.23 4.40
N PRO A 255 16.73 34.01 5.51
CA PRO A 255 15.58 34.74 6.00
C PRO A 255 15.18 35.81 4.98
N GLU A 256 14.02 35.65 4.35
CA GLU A 256 13.46 36.64 3.43
C GLU A 256 12.62 37.70 4.17
N PRO A 257 12.58 38.94 3.65
CA PRO A 257 11.86 40.04 4.25
C PRO A 257 10.35 39.84 4.13
N THR A 258 9.61 40.31 5.13
CA THR A 258 8.16 40.12 5.30
C THR A 258 7.36 40.57 4.07
N PRO A 259 6.51 39.71 3.47
CA PRO A 259 5.62 40.13 2.39
C PRO A 259 4.24 40.56 2.91
N THR A 260 3.70 41.55 2.22
CA THR A 260 2.34 42.11 2.30
C THR A 260 1.33 41.06 1.78
N PRO A 261 0.08 40.96 2.31
CA PRO A 261 -0.82 39.87 1.94
C PRO A 261 -1.32 40.02 0.49
N ALA A 262 -1.24 38.92 -0.26
CA ALA A 262 -1.93 38.68 -1.54
C ALA A 262 -3.13 37.74 -1.27
N PRO A 263 -4.19 37.76 -2.13
CA PRO A 263 -5.54 37.35 -1.75
C PRO A 263 -5.69 35.82 -1.66
N GLU A 264 -6.67 35.37 -0.86
CA GLU A 264 -7.06 33.96 -0.71
C GLU A 264 -7.28 33.26 -2.07
N PRO A 265 -6.91 31.98 -2.20
CA PRO A 265 -7.19 31.21 -3.41
C PRO A 265 -8.70 31.04 -3.57
N THR A 266 -9.16 31.21 -4.81
CA THR A 266 -10.56 30.97 -5.19
C THR A 266 -10.94 29.51 -4.99
N PRO A 267 -12.18 29.18 -4.58
CA PRO A 267 -12.62 27.80 -4.40
C PRO A 267 -12.51 27.03 -5.73
N VAL A 268 -11.85 25.86 -5.70
CA VAL A 268 -11.90 24.91 -6.80
C VAL A 268 -13.34 24.39 -6.90
N PRO A 269 -14.03 24.49 -8.04
CA PRO A 269 -15.38 23.94 -8.17
C PRO A 269 -15.32 22.42 -8.03
N GLY A 270 -16.10 21.88 -7.10
CA GLY A 270 -16.21 20.44 -6.89
C GLY A 270 -16.90 19.71 -8.05
N MET A 271 -16.65 18.42 -8.12
CA MET A 271 -17.11 17.46 -9.12
C MET A 271 -18.18 16.55 -8.52
N VAL A 272 -19.17 16.18 -9.33
CA VAL A 272 -20.15 15.14 -8.99
C VAL A 272 -19.92 13.93 -9.88
N ARG A 273 -19.69 12.75 -9.30
CA ARG A 273 -19.54 11.48 -10.03
C ARG A 273 -20.44 10.41 -9.43
N THR A 274 -21.17 9.71 -10.30
CA THR A 274 -22.00 8.56 -9.95
C THR A 274 -21.49 7.34 -10.71
N GLY A 275 -21.32 6.23 -9.99
CA GLY A 275 -20.96 4.92 -10.50
C GLY A 275 -22.13 4.19 -11.12
N SER A 276 -22.01 2.88 -11.23
CA SER A 276 -23.03 2.00 -11.79
C SER A 276 -23.43 0.89 -10.81
N ASN A 277 -23.83 -0.28 -11.30
CA ASN A 277 -24.13 -1.44 -10.44
C ASN A 277 -22.97 -2.47 -10.47
N PHE A 278 -21.78 -2.02 -10.85
CA PHE A 278 -20.56 -2.83 -10.97
C PHE A 278 -19.45 -2.21 -10.14
N SER A 279 -18.55 -3.05 -9.62
CA SER A 279 -17.34 -2.60 -8.91
C SER A 279 -16.49 -1.63 -9.72
N GLU A 280 -16.28 -0.44 -9.17
CA GLU A 280 -15.62 0.68 -9.80
C GLU A 280 -14.65 1.39 -8.85
N THR A 281 -13.84 2.29 -9.42
CA THR A 281 -13.03 3.22 -8.64
C THR A 281 -13.38 4.63 -9.04
N LEU A 282 -13.99 5.37 -8.11
CA LEU A 282 -14.34 6.77 -8.25
C LEU A 282 -13.32 7.62 -7.48
N ARG A 283 -12.85 8.69 -8.11
CA ARG A 283 -11.90 9.63 -7.52
C ARG A 283 -12.37 11.06 -7.78
N GLY A 284 -12.35 11.87 -6.73
CA GLY A 284 -12.52 13.31 -6.75
C GLY A 284 -11.29 14.06 -7.26
N GLY A 285 -11.28 15.38 -7.10
CA GLY A 285 -10.16 16.29 -7.26
C GLY A 285 -10.08 17.24 -6.07
N ASP A 286 -9.31 18.32 -6.21
CA ASP A 286 -8.94 19.19 -5.08
C ASP A 286 -10.07 20.14 -4.56
N GLY A 287 -11.34 19.83 -4.86
CA GLY A 287 -12.50 20.64 -4.48
C GLY A 287 -13.53 19.82 -3.71
N ALA A 288 -14.59 20.47 -3.20
CA ALA A 288 -15.66 19.80 -2.45
C ALA A 288 -16.53 18.92 -3.38
N ASP A 289 -16.22 17.63 -3.43
CA ASP A 289 -16.74 16.68 -4.40
C ASP A 289 -17.89 15.82 -3.84
N MET A 290 -18.69 15.26 -4.74
CA MET A 290 -19.72 14.28 -4.40
C MET A 290 -19.50 13.01 -5.23
N LEU A 291 -19.17 11.90 -4.55
CA LEU A 291 -18.95 10.60 -5.15
C LEU A 291 -20.02 9.62 -4.67
N ASP A 292 -20.67 8.93 -5.61
CA ASP A 292 -21.71 7.94 -5.34
C ASP A 292 -21.38 6.65 -6.09
N GLY A 293 -21.06 5.56 -5.38
CA GLY A 293 -20.73 4.24 -5.95
C GLY A 293 -21.96 3.52 -6.52
N SER A 294 -23.15 3.85 -6.03
CA SER A 294 -24.42 3.21 -6.36
C SER A 294 -24.48 1.73 -5.99
N GLY A 295 -23.91 0.82 -6.77
CA GLY A 295 -23.88 -0.59 -6.40
C GLY A 295 -22.70 -1.35 -6.99
N GLY A 296 -22.34 -2.46 -6.36
CA GLY A 296 -21.08 -3.12 -6.62
C GLY A 296 -20.15 -2.92 -5.44
N ASN A 297 -18.95 -3.51 -5.49
CA ASN A 297 -17.93 -3.28 -4.46
C ASN A 297 -16.99 -2.19 -4.96
N ASP A 298 -17.19 -0.98 -4.49
CA ASP A 298 -16.60 0.24 -5.04
C ASP A 298 -15.46 0.78 -4.18
N ARG A 299 -14.59 1.55 -4.82
CA ARG A 299 -13.55 2.34 -4.15
C ARG A 299 -13.75 3.82 -4.43
N LEU A 300 -14.13 4.59 -3.41
CA LEU A 300 -14.37 6.03 -3.51
C LEU A 300 -13.21 6.78 -2.82
N LEU A 301 -12.64 7.76 -3.51
CA LEU A 301 -11.51 8.58 -3.05
C LEU A 301 -11.86 10.06 -3.20
N GLY A 302 -12.14 10.77 -2.10
CA GLY A 302 -12.51 12.20 -2.10
C GLY A 302 -11.34 13.10 -2.53
N THR A 303 -10.17 12.87 -1.94
CA THR A 303 -8.89 13.57 -2.17
C THR A 303 -8.69 14.81 -1.32
N ALA A 304 -8.84 16.02 -1.84
CA ALA A 304 -8.71 17.24 -1.04
C ALA A 304 -9.97 18.09 -1.24
N GLY A 305 -10.49 18.67 -0.16
CA GLY A 305 -11.79 19.32 -0.20
C GLY A 305 -12.70 18.72 0.87
N ASN A 306 -13.86 19.33 1.07
CA ASN A 306 -14.87 18.81 1.98
C ASN A 306 -15.84 17.97 1.14
N ASP A 307 -15.61 16.66 1.12
CA ASP A 307 -16.22 15.75 0.18
C ASP A 307 -17.43 15.03 0.79
N THR A 308 -18.28 14.50 -0.09
CA THR A 308 -19.39 13.61 0.27
C THR A 308 -19.26 12.31 -0.49
N LEU A 309 -19.01 11.22 0.23
CA LEU A 309 -18.82 9.87 -0.33
C LEU A 309 -19.98 8.97 0.09
N LEU A 310 -20.63 8.36 -0.90
CA LEU A 310 -21.74 7.41 -0.74
C LEU A 310 -21.32 6.08 -1.39
N GLY A 311 -21.05 5.04 -0.62
CA GLY A 311 -20.65 3.72 -1.14
C GLY A 311 -21.79 3.07 -1.93
N GLY A 312 -22.97 3.00 -1.31
CA GLY A 312 -24.17 2.49 -1.96
C GLY A 312 -24.43 1.06 -1.51
N SER A 313 -24.54 0.10 -2.43
CA SER A 313 -24.75 -1.31 -2.09
C SER A 313 -23.57 -2.19 -2.51
N GLY A 314 -22.98 -2.92 -1.57
CA GLY A 314 -21.92 -3.87 -1.85
C GLY A 314 -20.94 -3.99 -0.69
N PHE A 315 -19.65 -4.12 -0.99
CA PHE A 315 -18.59 -4.05 0.00
C PHE A 315 -17.63 -2.95 -0.46
N ASP A 316 -17.82 -1.76 0.07
CA ASP A 316 -17.20 -0.55 -0.42
C ASP A 316 -15.99 -0.15 0.41
N THR A 317 -15.08 0.60 -0.21
CA THR A 317 -13.95 1.25 0.45
C THR A 317 -13.99 2.74 0.17
N LEU A 318 -14.22 3.55 1.22
CA LEU A 318 -14.32 5.00 1.14
C LEU A 318 -13.12 5.64 1.84
N ASP A 319 -12.55 6.66 1.22
CA ASP A 319 -11.42 7.45 1.73
C ASP A 319 -11.72 8.93 1.45
N GLY A 320 -12.03 9.69 2.51
CA GLY A 320 -12.37 11.12 2.42
C GLY A 320 -11.18 11.93 1.92
N GLY A 321 -10.06 11.85 2.63
CA GLY A 321 -8.80 12.44 2.22
C GLY A 321 -8.45 13.62 3.11
N ALA A 322 -8.42 14.84 2.58
CA ALA A 322 -8.09 16.02 3.37
C ALA A 322 -9.22 17.04 3.29
N GLY A 323 -9.74 17.46 4.43
CA GLY A 323 -10.90 18.33 4.55
C GLY A 323 -11.90 17.75 5.53
N ASP A 324 -13.00 18.46 5.76
CA ASP A 324 -14.06 17.96 6.64
C ASP A 324 -15.05 17.15 5.78
N ASP A 325 -14.94 15.83 5.82
CA ASP A 325 -15.63 14.93 4.90
C ASP A 325 -16.89 14.31 5.50
N ARG A 326 -17.83 13.91 4.61
CA ARG A 326 -19.04 13.17 4.98
C ARG A 326 -19.08 11.82 4.26
N LEU A 327 -18.96 10.74 5.00
CA LEU A 327 -18.87 9.37 4.48
C LEU A 327 -20.09 8.55 4.88
N THR A 328 -20.70 7.84 3.93
CA THR A 328 -21.77 6.85 4.14
C THR A 328 -21.40 5.57 3.40
N GLY A 329 -21.11 4.47 4.13
CA GLY A 329 -20.82 3.17 3.51
C GLY A 329 -22.02 2.66 2.72
N GLY A 330 -23.17 2.58 3.40
CA GLY A 330 -24.41 2.10 2.81
C GLY A 330 -24.61 0.62 3.11
N HIS A 331 -25.30 -0.10 2.22
CA HIS A 331 -25.58 -1.51 2.43
C HIS A 331 -24.34 -2.34 2.16
N GLY A 332 -23.76 -2.90 3.21
CA GLY A 332 -22.51 -3.61 3.06
C GLY A 332 -21.84 -3.87 4.38
N MET A 333 -20.66 -4.48 4.31
CA MET A 333 -19.69 -4.34 5.39
C MET A 333 -18.53 -3.54 4.81
N ASP A 334 -18.58 -2.24 5.01
CA ASP A 334 -17.71 -1.31 4.29
C ASP A 334 -16.47 -0.95 5.12
N VAL A 335 -15.47 -0.42 4.43
CA VAL A 335 -14.25 0.11 5.05
C VAL A 335 -14.16 1.60 4.78
N LEU A 336 -14.11 2.40 5.84
CA LEU A 336 -14.14 3.86 5.74
C LEU A 336 -12.88 4.45 6.40
N THR A 337 -12.32 5.46 5.76
CA THR A 337 -11.22 6.29 6.26
C THR A 337 -11.64 7.75 6.09
N GLY A 338 -11.67 8.52 7.17
CA GLY A 338 -12.01 9.95 7.11
C GLY A 338 -10.87 10.75 6.48
N GLY A 339 -9.65 10.48 6.95
CA GLY A 339 -8.46 11.21 6.57
C GLY A 339 -8.18 12.36 7.53
N ALA A 340 -7.69 13.47 7.01
CA ALA A 340 -7.32 14.64 7.79
C ALA A 340 -8.46 15.66 7.80
N GLY A 341 -9.05 15.93 8.97
CA GLY A 341 -10.09 16.93 9.11
C GLY A 341 -11.05 16.55 10.22
N ALA A 342 -12.19 17.23 10.29
CA ALA A 342 -13.27 16.86 11.19
C ALA A 342 -14.34 16.09 10.42
N ASP A 343 -14.27 14.76 10.45
CA ASP A 343 -15.08 13.93 9.55
C ASP A 343 -16.40 13.46 10.17
N SER A 344 -17.38 13.21 9.32
CA SER A 344 -18.71 12.72 9.69
C SER A 344 -19.01 11.39 9.03
N PHE A 345 -19.07 10.32 9.83
CA PHE A 345 -19.44 8.98 9.40
C PHE A 345 -20.92 8.74 9.67
N VAL A 346 -21.69 8.52 8.62
CA VAL A 346 -23.15 8.63 8.64
C VAL A 346 -23.80 7.28 8.49
N TYR A 347 -24.74 6.99 9.39
CA TYR A 347 -25.56 5.78 9.36
C TYR A 347 -27.02 6.17 9.19
N LEU A 348 -27.58 5.84 8.03
CA LEU A 348 -28.94 6.23 7.65
C LEU A 348 -29.96 5.17 8.06
N ALA A 349 -29.56 3.90 8.12
CA ALA A 349 -30.40 2.78 8.51
C ALA A 349 -29.62 1.69 9.27
N LEU A 350 -30.34 0.76 9.94
CA LEU A 350 -29.72 -0.35 10.68
C LEU A 350 -29.23 -1.50 9.80
N ASP A 351 -29.56 -1.49 8.51
CA ASP A 351 -28.99 -2.38 7.51
C ASP A 351 -27.64 -1.90 6.96
N ASP A 352 -27.31 -0.63 7.13
CA ASP A 352 -25.97 -0.05 6.88
C ASP A 352 -24.97 -0.44 8.00
N ARG A 353 -24.90 -1.72 8.37
CA ARG A 353 -24.19 -2.16 9.58
C ARG A 353 -23.04 -3.11 9.26
N GLY A 354 -22.06 -3.13 10.16
CA GLY A 354 -20.92 -4.04 10.12
C GLY A 354 -19.66 -3.41 9.55
N ASP A 355 -19.69 -2.10 9.32
CA ASP A 355 -18.59 -1.33 8.79
C ASP A 355 -17.41 -1.26 9.73
N ARG A 356 -16.27 -0.84 9.16
CA ARG A 356 -15.04 -0.59 9.88
C ARG A 356 -14.47 0.76 9.48
N ILE A 357 -14.40 1.67 10.46
CA ILE A 357 -13.69 2.95 10.31
C ILE A 357 -12.26 2.75 10.77
N LEU A 358 -11.27 3.12 9.95
CA LEU A 358 -9.86 2.79 10.16
C LEU A 358 -9.12 3.81 11.04
N ASP A 359 -9.54 5.07 11.02
CA ASP A 359 -8.76 6.20 11.54
C ASP A 359 -9.55 7.13 12.48
N PHE A 360 -10.72 6.69 12.98
CA PHE A 360 -11.62 7.53 13.78
C PHE A 360 -10.92 8.27 14.92
N ASN A 361 -10.83 9.60 14.81
CA ASN A 361 -10.11 10.46 15.71
C ASN A 361 -10.98 11.63 16.25
N PRO A 362 -11.61 11.47 17.43
CA PRO A 362 -12.44 12.52 18.01
C PRO A 362 -11.65 13.76 18.44
N ALA A 363 -10.32 13.70 18.49
CA ALA A 363 -9.47 14.86 18.79
C ALA A 363 -9.29 15.78 17.57
N GLU A 364 -9.42 15.24 16.35
CA GLU A 364 -9.39 16.01 15.10
C GLU A 364 -10.78 16.54 14.73
N GLY A 365 -11.83 15.92 15.25
CA GLY A 365 -13.19 16.43 15.16
C GLY A 365 -14.20 15.35 14.76
N ASP A 366 -13.74 14.12 14.51
CA ASP A 366 -14.55 13.04 13.98
C ASP A 366 -15.79 12.74 14.80
N ARG A 367 -16.87 12.54 14.07
CA ARG A 367 -18.19 12.24 14.59
C ARG A 367 -18.84 11.06 13.88
N LEU A 368 -19.53 10.27 14.68
CA LEU A 368 -20.46 9.25 14.20
C LEU A 368 -21.88 9.84 14.19
N ASP A 369 -22.41 10.10 13.01
CA ASP A 369 -23.76 10.62 12.78
C ASP A 369 -24.77 9.47 12.67
N VAL A 370 -25.55 9.31 13.74
CA VAL A 370 -26.59 8.27 13.89
C VAL A 370 -27.98 8.87 14.03
N GLN A 371 -28.15 10.15 13.68
CA GLN A 371 -29.41 10.87 13.88
C GLN A 371 -30.58 10.18 13.16
N ALA A 372 -30.33 9.66 11.96
CA ALA A 372 -31.36 8.98 11.17
C ALA A 372 -31.86 7.68 11.81
N ILE A 373 -30.99 6.92 12.49
CA ILE A 373 -31.38 5.67 13.17
C ILE A 373 -31.96 5.92 14.58
N LEU A 374 -31.71 7.08 15.17
CA LEU A 374 -32.29 7.52 16.44
C LEU A 374 -33.66 8.20 16.29
N GLY A 375 -33.92 8.83 15.14
CA GLY A 375 -35.20 9.46 14.80
C GLY A 375 -36.30 8.45 14.44
N ASP A 376 -37.55 8.94 14.35
CA ASP A 376 -38.71 8.19 13.83
C ASP A 376 -38.55 7.98 12.30
N ALA A 377 -37.56 7.18 11.91
CA ALA A 377 -37.42 6.69 10.56
C ALA A 377 -38.70 5.90 10.25
N GLY A 378 -39.49 6.39 9.30
CA GLY A 378 -40.82 5.84 8.99
C GLY A 378 -40.82 4.32 8.80
N ASP A 379 -42.02 3.75 8.85
CA ASP A 379 -42.42 2.33 9.01
C ASP A 379 -41.57 1.21 8.34
N ASP A 380 -40.64 1.52 7.44
CA ASP A 380 -39.76 0.56 6.74
C ASP A 380 -38.33 0.44 7.34
N TYR A 381 -37.91 1.34 8.23
CA TYR A 381 -36.59 1.27 8.89
C TYR A 381 -36.74 1.10 10.41
N ALA A 382 -36.08 0.08 10.98
CA ALA A 382 -36.09 -0.13 12.42
C ALA A 382 -35.38 1.05 13.13
N SER A 383 -36.16 1.91 13.80
CA SER A 383 -35.65 3.02 14.59
C SER A 383 -35.40 2.62 16.05
N LEU A 384 -34.45 3.28 16.70
CA LEU A 384 -34.19 3.14 18.13
C LEU A 384 -35.26 3.80 19.03
N ALA A 385 -36.23 4.49 18.42
CA ALA A 385 -37.25 5.29 19.11
C ALA A 385 -38.18 4.48 20.04
N SER A 386 -38.21 3.15 19.91
CA SER A 386 -39.07 2.25 20.69
C SER A 386 -38.35 1.58 21.88
N GLY A 387 -37.43 2.29 22.54
CA GLY A 387 -36.74 1.82 23.75
C GLY A 387 -35.43 1.06 23.50
N GLY A 388 -34.84 1.23 22.33
CA GLY A 388 -33.55 0.62 21.99
C GLY A 388 -32.36 1.25 22.71
N PHE A 389 -31.22 0.56 22.69
CA PHE A 389 -29.99 0.98 23.36
C PHE A 389 -28.79 1.00 22.42
N LEU A 390 -27.96 2.03 22.53
CA LEU A 390 -26.62 2.05 21.97
C LEU A 390 -25.61 1.76 23.08
N ARG A 391 -24.64 0.88 22.80
CA ARG A 391 -23.52 0.61 23.71
C ARG A 391 -22.19 0.58 22.97
N LEU A 392 -21.14 0.87 23.71
CA LEU A 392 -19.76 0.73 23.26
C LEU A 392 -19.17 -0.53 23.88
N VAL A 393 -18.59 -1.38 23.05
CA VAL A 393 -17.91 -2.60 23.48
C VAL A 393 -16.47 -2.54 23.03
N GLN A 394 -15.56 -2.37 23.99
CA GLN A 394 -14.13 -2.52 23.71
C GLN A 394 -13.86 -3.97 23.28
N SER A 395 -13.15 -4.11 22.17
CA SER A 395 -12.65 -5.36 21.63
C SER A 395 -11.14 -5.20 21.33
N TRP A 396 -10.51 -6.28 20.88
CA TRP A 396 -9.09 -6.30 20.53
C TRP A 396 -8.78 -5.52 19.24
N ASP A 397 -9.78 -5.38 18.37
CA ASP A 397 -9.77 -4.74 17.05
C ASP A 397 -10.29 -3.28 17.09
N GLY A 398 -10.54 -2.74 18.28
CA GLY A 398 -11.04 -1.37 18.48
C GLY A 398 -12.31 -1.32 19.33
N VAL A 399 -13.16 -0.31 19.11
CA VAL A 399 -14.44 -0.13 19.80
C VAL A 399 -15.59 -0.46 18.87
N ARG A 400 -16.46 -1.39 19.26
CA ARG A 400 -17.71 -1.67 18.54
C ARG A 400 -18.81 -0.77 19.07
N VAL A 401 -19.44 -0.04 18.16
CA VAL A 401 -20.70 0.65 18.41
C VAL A 401 -21.81 -0.34 18.11
N GLN A 402 -22.55 -0.72 19.14
CA GLN A 402 -23.58 -1.74 19.04
C GLN A 402 -24.94 -1.20 19.37
N VAL A 403 -25.93 -1.70 18.66
CA VAL A 403 -27.31 -1.24 18.69
C VAL A 403 -28.23 -2.40 19.03
N ASP A 404 -29.06 -2.22 20.05
CA ASP A 404 -30.22 -3.04 20.33
C ASP A 404 -31.47 -2.27 19.90
N ALA A 405 -32.04 -2.67 18.76
CA ALA A 405 -33.19 -1.99 18.17
C ALA A 405 -34.52 -2.27 18.89
N ASN A 406 -34.65 -3.42 19.57
CA ASN A 406 -35.93 -3.84 20.18
C ASN A 406 -36.04 -3.49 21.67
N GLY A 407 -34.96 -3.01 22.28
CA GLY A 407 -34.92 -2.60 23.68
C GLY A 407 -34.98 -3.75 24.69
N GLY A 408 -34.85 -4.99 24.23
CA GLY A 408 -34.93 -6.20 25.05
C GLY A 408 -33.66 -6.49 25.84
N GLY A 409 -32.54 -5.86 25.48
CA GLY A 409 -31.23 -6.01 26.13
C GLY A 409 -30.55 -7.36 25.87
N ASP A 410 -31.07 -8.18 24.96
CA ASP A 410 -30.65 -9.55 24.70
C ASP A 410 -30.01 -9.77 23.32
N SER A 411 -30.21 -8.85 22.37
CA SER A 411 -29.67 -8.93 21.01
C SER A 411 -29.07 -7.60 20.56
N TYR A 412 -27.76 -7.58 20.33
CA TYR A 412 -27.04 -6.40 19.87
C TYR A 412 -26.42 -6.65 18.50
N LEU A 413 -26.68 -5.74 17.56
CA LEU A 413 -26.02 -5.69 16.26
C LEU A 413 -24.84 -4.73 16.33
N THR A 414 -23.72 -5.09 15.70
CA THR A 414 -22.61 -4.14 15.52
C THR A 414 -22.95 -3.23 14.34
N LEU A 415 -23.11 -1.94 14.60
CA LEU A 415 -23.29 -0.92 13.57
C LEU A 415 -21.95 -0.65 12.89
N VAL A 416 -20.93 -0.33 13.68
CA VAL A 416 -19.60 -0.02 13.18
C VAL A 416 -18.53 -0.42 14.19
N THR A 417 -17.35 -0.78 13.67
CA THR A 417 -16.13 -0.94 14.46
C THR A 417 -15.20 0.23 14.21
N LEU A 418 -14.92 1.01 15.25
CA LEU A 418 -13.92 2.06 15.26
C LEU A 418 -12.57 1.40 15.53
N SER A 419 -11.78 1.21 14.48
CA SER A 419 -10.52 0.46 14.52
C SER A 419 -9.51 1.16 15.40
N ASP A 420 -8.76 0.39 16.18
CA ASP A 420 -7.67 0.86 17.04
C ASP A 420 -8.05 1.95 18.07
N ALA A 421 -9.34 2.30 18.14
CA ALA A 421 -9.90 3.19 19.13
C ALA A 421 -9.96 2.51 20.50
N THR A 422 -9.95 3.35 21.54
CA THR A 422 -10.23 2.93 22.90
C THR A 422 -11.50 3.59 23.41
N ALA A 423 -12.32 2.86 24.17
CA ALA A 423 -13.57 3.39 24.70
C ALA A 423 -13.34 4.63 25.60
N ALA A 424 -12.16 4.71 26.25
CA ALA A 424 -11.75 5.88 27.02
C ALA A 424 -11.33 7.07 26.14
N GLY A 425 -10.79 6.82 24.94
CA GLY A 425 -10.34 7.83 23.99
C GLY A 425 -11.46 8.49 23.18
N LEU A 426 -12.65 7.89 23.12
CA LEU A 426 -13.79 8.42 22.36
C LEU A 426 -14.44 9.68 22.97
N GLY A 427 -14.31 9.89 24.29
CA GLY A 427 -14.99 11.00 24.97
C GLY A 427 -16.52 10.87 24.93
N THR A 428 -17.23 11.97 25.20
CA THR A 428 -18.71 11.99 25.29
C THR A 428 -19.42 12.51 24.05
N ASP A 429 -18.72 13.27 23.20
CA ASP A 429 -19.36 14.05 22.13
C ASP A 429 -19.17 13.43 20.73
N PHE A 430 -18.49 12.28 20.62
CA PHE A 430 -18.17 11.66 19.33
C PHE A 430 -19.39 11.11 18.59
N ILE A 431 -20.56 11.00 19.23
CA ILE A 431 -21.82 10.63 18.59
C ILE A 431 -22.63 11.90 18.34
N LEU A 432 -22.96 12.15 17.08
CA LEU A 432 -24.03 13.08 16.70
C LEU A 432 -25.35 12.30 16.70
N ALA A 433 -26.17 12.61 17.70
CA ALA A 433 -27.43 11.94 18.00
C ALA A 433 -28.64 12.86 17.78
#